data_AF-A0A202EDI6-F1
#
_entry.id   AF-A0A202EDI6-F1
#
_cell.length_a   1.000
_cell.length_b   1.000
_cell.length_c   1.000
_cell.angle_alpha   90.00
_cell.angle_beta   90.00
_cell.angle_gamma   90.00
#
_symmetry.space_group_name_H-M   'P 1'
#
loop_
_entity.id
_entity.type
_entity.pdbx_description
1 polymer ?
#
loop_
_entity_poly.entity_id
_entity_poly.type
_entity_poly.pdbx_seq_one_letter_code
_entity_poly.pdbx_strand_id
1 'polypeptide(L)'
;MSTLTEYDGTPVETIIARSIPDADPDDTFVFLMGPYRLLDPSYLYPDDGYPLPPDPLAPQAGAGAPDAIEATLRTICERVSDETGTTAFIASDVDIPTRREAEREQLPESGMAVIDQSVAFATASAGNAFVFTKAGLTTGAGAEAGAIPEHFRLRDPETRRRDPRTFCLFAEATKTHGENGPVYEPRFSSASIDEMDDAYDLRFRYFADREELVERLVDFVESYVVPLAR
;
A
#
# COMPACT_ATOMS: atom_id res chain seq x y z
N MET A 1 -25.39 0.98 -2.41
CA MET A 1 -23.97 1.34 -2.58
C MET A 1 -23.53 0.72 -3.89
N SER A 2 -22.91 1.49 -4.78
CA SER A 2 -22.25 0.93 -5.96
C SER A 2 -21.28 -0.14 -5.47
N THR A 3 -21.40 -1.37 -5.97
CA THR A 3 -20.39 -2.40 -5.70
C THR A 3 -19.16 -1.98 -6.49
N LEU A 4 -18.11 -1.54 -5.79
CA LEU A 4 -16.81 -1.12 -6.36
C LEU A 4 -16.02 -2.35 -6.87
N THR A 5 -16.72 -3.26 -7.54
CA THR A 5 -16.22 -4.54 -8.05
C THR A 5 -16.07 -4.50 -9.57
N GLU A 6 -16.63 -3.49 -10.23
CA GLU A 6 -16.59 -3.31 -11.68
C GLU A 6 -16.24 -1.86 -12.04
N TYR A 7 -15.55 -1.70 -13.17
CA TYR A 7 -15.31 -0.43 -13.84
C TYR A 7 -15.71 -0.56 -15.31
N ASP A 8 -16.62 0.32 -15.75
CA ASP A 8 -17.24 0.30 -17.09
C ASP A 8 -17.76 -1.10 -17.51
N GLY A 9 -18.39 -1.81 -16.55
CA GLY A 9 -18.94 -3.15 -16.75
C GLY A 9 -17.90 -4.29 -16.81
N THR A 10 -16.62 -3.99 -16.60
CA THR A 10 -15.55 -4.99 -16.49
C THR A 10 -15.18 -5.21 -15.02
N PRO A 11 -15.09 -6.47 -14.54
CA PRO A 11 -14.62 -6.76 -13.18
C PRO A 11 -13.24 -6.16 -12.90
N VAL A 12 -13.07 -5.54 -11.75
CA VAL A 12 -11.81 -4.88 -11.36
C VAL A 12 -10.64 -5.88 -11.31
N GLU A 13 -10.89 -7.10 -10.83
CA GLU A 13 -9.91 -8.21 -10.85
C GLU A 13 -9.39 -8.51 -12.27
N THR A 14 -10.27 -8.47 -13.27
CA THR A 14 -9.90 -8.69 -14.67
C THR A 14 -9.07 -7.54 -15.21
N ILE A 15 -9.31 -6.31 -14.76
CA ILE A 15 -8.51 -5.15 -15.16
C ILE A 15 -7.12 -5.23 -14.52
N ILE A 16 -7.02 -5.57 -13.24
CA ILE A 16 -5.75 -5.78 -12.52
C ILE A 16 -4.89 -6.81 -13.27
N ALA A 17 -5.43 -8.00 -13.53
CA ALA A 17 -4.71 -9.08 -14.24
C ALA A 17 -4.21 -8.67 -15.64
N ARG A 18 -4.90 -7.74 -16.32
CA ARG A 18 -4.51 -7.27 -17.65
C ARG A 18 -3.50 -6.12 -17.63
N SER A 19 -3.51 -5.33 -16.56
CA SER A 19 -2.69 -4.12 -16.46
C SER A 19 -1.26 -4.47 -16.02
N ILE A 20 -1.14 -5.48 -15.16
CA ILE A 20 0.15 -5.90 -14.59
C ILE A 20 0.83 -6.89 -15.53
N PRO A 21 2.07 -6.61 -15.98
CA PRO A 21 2.84 -7.57 -16.75
C PRO A 21 3.01 -8.89 -16.00
N ASP A 22 2.85 -10.01 -16.72
CA ASP A 22 3.05 -11.37 -16.21
C ASP A 22 2.07 -11.86 -15.11
N ALA A 23 1.05 -11.07 -14.77
CA ALA A 23 -0.01 -11.51 -13.85
C ALA A 23 -0.93 -12.56 -14.50
N ASP A 24 -1.25 -13.62 -13.75
CA ASP A 24 -2.28 -14.60 -14.14
C ASP A 24 -3.65 -14.18 -13.57
N PRO A 25 -4.75 -14.25 -14.35
CA PRO A 25 -6.10 -14.03 -13.82
C PRO A 25 -6.48 -14.89 -12.61
N ASP A 26 -5.85 -16.05 -12.43
CA ASP A 26 -6.09 -16.94 -11.28
C ASP A 26 -5.15 -16.65 -10.09
N ASP A 27 -4.27 -15.64 -10.19
CA ASP A 27 -3.36 -15.28 -9.10
C ASP A 27 -4.09 -14.74 -7.87
N THR A 28 -3.46 -14.97 -6.72
CA THR A 28 -3.83 -14.27 -5.50
C THR A 28 -3.28 -12.85 -5.56
N PHE A 29 -4.15 -11.84 -5.62
CA PHE A 29 -3.72 -10.43 -5.66
C PHE A 29 -3.38 -9.87 -4.28
N VAL A 30 -2.31 -9.08 -4.19
CA VAL A 30 -1.86 -8.36 -2.99
C VAL A 30 -1.72 -6.88 -3.31
N PHE A 31 -2.55 -6.04 -2.70
CA PHE A 31 -2.50 -4.61 -2.93
C PHE A 31 -1.58 -3.92 -1.93
N LEU A 32 -0.52 -3.29 -2.43
CA LEU A 32 0.44 -2.50 -1.67
C LEU A 32 0.11 -1.01 -1.77
N MET A 33 -0.18 -0.39 -0.63
CA MET A 33 -0.44 1.03 -0.49
C MET A 33 0.73 1.68 0.24
N GLY A 34 1.26 2.76 -0.31
CA GLY A 34 2.40 3.45 0.28
C GLY A 34 2.53 4.87 -0.23
N PRO A 35 3.51 5.64 0.27
CA PRO A 35 3.79 6.96 -0.26
C PRO A 35 4.31 6.84 -1.70
N TYR A 36 3.70 7.53 -2.66
CA TYR A 36 4.27 7.61 -4.02
C TYR A 36 5.31 8.70 -4.18
N ARG A 37 5.38 9.62 -3.22
CA ARG A 37 6.27 10.78 -3.24
C ARG A 37 6.87 11.03 -1.87
N LEU A 38 8.05 11.64 -1.86
CA LEU A 38 8.60 12.24 -0.66
C LEU A 38 7.79 13.47 -0.26
N LEU A 39 7.79 13.77 1.04
CA LEU A 39 7.33 15.06 1.56
C LEU A 39 8.09 16.18 0.84
N ASP A 40 7.40 17.24 0.43
CA ASP A 40 8.04 18.43 -0.12
C ASP A 40 7.89 19.60 0.87
N PRO A 41 8.93 19.91 1.67
CA PRO A 41 8.86 20.99 2.64
C PRO A 41 8.66 22.37 1.99
N SER A 42 9.04 22.54 0.72
CA SER A 42 8.92 23.82 0.03
C SER A 42 7.46 24.26 -0.17
N TYR A 43 6.51 23.31 -0.12
CA TYR A 43 5.09 23.61 -0.12
C TYR A 43 4.64 24.38 1.14
N LEU A 44 5.24 24.08 2.29
CA LEU A 44 4.91 24.72 3.58
C LEU A 44 5.85 25.87 3.91
N TYR A 45 7.11 25.75 3.49
CA TYR A 45 8.20 26.67 3.77
C TYR A 45 8.96 26.99 2.48
N PRO A 46 8.38 27.78 1.56
CA PRO A 46 8.95 28.03 0.24
C PRO A 46 10.30 28.76 0.26
N ASP A 47 10.60 29.45 1.37
CA ASP A 47 11.82 30.26 1.52
C ASP A 47 12.94 29.54 2.31
N ASP A 48 12.68 28.34 2.84
CA ASP A 48 13.63 27.60 3.69
C ASP A 48 14.05 26.27 3.06
N GLY A 49 15.36 26.06 2.99
CA GLY A 49 15.94 24.78 2.57
C GLY A 49 15.90 23.75 3.70
N TYR A 50 14.84 22.94 3.77
CA TYR A 50 14.76 21.83 4.71
C TYR A 50 15.13 20.50 4.02
N PRO A 51 16.33 19.94 4.28
CA PRO A 51 16.66 18.62 3.76
C PRO A 51 15.77 17.57 4.44
N LEU A 52 15.19 16.68 3.63
CA LEU A 52 14.42 15.56 4.14
C LEU A 52 15.34 14.54 4.84
N PRO A 53 14.85 13.84 5.87
CA PRO A 53 15.56 12.70 6.40
C PRO A 53 15.70 11.62 5.30
N PRO A 54 16.73 10.76 5.38
CA PRO A 54 16.84 9.61 4.51
C PRO A 54 15.61 8.70 4.68
N ASP A 55 15.11 8.16 3.57
CA ASP A 55 13.93 7.31 3.50
C ASP A 55 14.30 5.96 2.87
N PRO A 56 13.87 4.82 3.45
CA PRO A 56 14.18 3.48 2.92
C PRO A 56 13.58 3.21 1.54
N LEU A 57 12.50 3.92 1.18
CA LEU A 57 11.88 3.85 -0.14
C LEU A 57 12.46 4.87 -1.12
N ALA A 58 13.30 5.81 -0.67
CA ALA A 58 14.00 6.68 -1.60
C ALA A 58 14.91 5.86 -2.53
N PRO A 59 15.07 6.28 -3.80
CA PRO A 59 16.01 5.64 -4.71
C PRO A 59 17.43 5.78 -4.16
N GLN A 60 18.25 4.73 -4.30
CA GLN A 60 19.68 4.84 -3.99
C GLN A 60 20.33 5.82 -5.00
N ALA A 61 21.17 6.72 -4.48
CA ALA A 61 21.61 8.00 -5.06
C ALA A 61 21.82 8.07 -6.60
N GLY A 62 21.35 9.17 -7.21
CA GLY A 62 21.82 9.64 -8.53
C GLY A 62 20.76 10.05 -9.55
N ALA A 63 19.50 9.67 -9.34
CA ALA A 63 18.37 10.12 -10.15
C ALA A 63 17.09 9.89 -9.35
N GLY A 64 16.26 10.90 -9.20
CA GLY A 64 14.94 10.69 -8.61
C GLY A 64 14.00 11.80 -9.00
N ALA A 65 13.35 11.64 -10.15
CA ALA A 65 12.10 12.33 -10.43
C ALA A 65 11.05 12.00 -9.34
N PRO A 66 9.93 12.73 -9.26
CA PRO A 66 8.84 12.43 -8.31
C PRO A 66 8.40 10.96 -8.28
N ASP A 67 8.58 10.23 -9.39
CA ASP A 67 8.12 8.85 -9.59
C ASP A 67 9.13 7.79 -9.08
N ALA A 68 10.17 8.21 -8.38
CA ALA A 68 11.26 7.31 -8.02
C ALA A 68 10.99 6.47 -6.75
N ILE A 69 10.09 6.93 -5.87
CA ILE A 69 9.51 6.07 -4.82
C ILE A 69 8.51 5.09 -5.43
N GLU A 70 7.65 5.56 -6.33
CA GLU A 70 6.72 4.69 -7.05
C GLU A 70 7.46 3.53 -7.74
N ALA A 71 8.54 3.81 -8.47
CA ALA A 71 9.39 2.79 -9.07
C ALA A 71 9.99 1.84 -8.03
N THR A 72 10.39 2.34 -6.87
CA THR A 72 10.89 1.51 -5.77
C THR A 72 9.80 0.57 -5.23
N LEU A 73 8.58 1.06 -5.04
CA LEU A 73 7.44 0.25 -4.62
C LEU A 73 7.11 -0.84 -5.66
N ARG A 74 7.16 -0.49 -6.96
CA ARG A 74 6.99 -1.47 -8.05
C ARG A 74 8.05 -2.58 -7.99
N THR A 75 9.33 -2.22 -7.77
CA THR A 75 10.40 -3.22 -7.57
C THR A 75 10.16 -4.10 -6.33
N ILE A 76 9.60 -3.55 -5.26
CA ILE A 76 9.23 -4.34 -4.07
C ILE A 76 8.11 -5.32 -4.42
N CYS A 77 7.07 -4.87 -5.13
CA CYS A 77 5.96 -5.71 -5.59
C CYS A 77 6.46 -6.85 -6.48
N GLU A 78 7.33 -6.58 -7.46
CA GLU A 78 7.95 -7.60 -8.33
C GLU A 78 8.64 -8.68 -7.49
N ARG A 79 9.49 -8.28 -6.52
CA ARG A 79 10.20 -9.23 -5.66
C ARG A 79 9.27 -10.07 -4.78
N VAL A 80 8.26 -9.44 -4.18
CA VAL A 80 7.27 -10.15 -3.35
C VAL A 80 6.49 -11.15 -4.22
N SER A 81 6.13 -10.76 -5.44
CA SER A 81 5.43 -11.61 -6.39
C SER A 81 6.27 -12.84 -6.76
N ASP A 82 7.53 -12.63 -7.14
CA ASP A 82 8.50 -13.67 -7.48
C ASP A 82 8.72 -14.67 -6.34
N GLU A 83 8.81 -14.19 -5.09
CA GLU A 83 9.08 -15.03 -3.93
C GLU A 83 7.85 -15.83 -3.47
N THR A 84 6.64 -15.30 -3.66
CA THR A 84 5.42 -15.87 -3.08
C THR A 84 4.50 -16.56 -4.09
N GLY A 85 4.72 -16.35 -5.40
CA GLY A 85 3.81 -16.80 -6.45
C GLY A 85 2.46 -16.09 -6.40
N THR A 86 2.41 -14.87 -5.86
CA THR A 86 1.25 -13.99 -5.87
C THR A 86 1.48 -12.84 -6.85
N THR A 87 0.43 -12.09 -7.19
CA THR A 87 0.59 -10.83 -7.93
C THR A 87 0.42 -9.66 -6.97
N ALA A 88 1.54 -9.07 -6.54
CA ALA A 88 1.57 -7.85 -5.74
C ALA A 88 1.66 -6.61 -6.64
N PHE A 89 0.94 -5.54 -6.29
CA PHE A 89 0.85 -4.35 -7.14
C PHE A 89 0.57 -3.06 -6.35
N ILE A 90 0.85 -1.91 -6.98
CA ILE A 90 0.44 -0.58 -6.51
C ILE A 90 -0.65 0.02 -7.39
N ALA A 91 -1.32 1.07 -6.93
CA ALA A 91 -2.50 1.60 -7.61
C ALA A 91 -2.22 2.11 -9.03
N SER A 92 -1.02 2.64 -9.26
CA SER A 92 -0.60 3.14 -10.58
C SER A 92 -0.23 2.04 -11.57
N ASP A 93 -0.21 0.77 -11.16
CA ASP A 93 -0.01 -0.36 -12.06
C ASP A 93 -1.32 -0.79 -12.76
N VAL A 94 -2.47 -0.26 -12.33
CA VAL A 94 -3.78 -0.66 -12.83
C VAL A 94 -4.34 0.38 -13.79
N ASP A 95 -4.76 -0.06 -14.97
CA ASP A 95 -5.30 0.77 -16.06
C ASP A 95 -6.76 1.21 -15.78
N ILE A 96 -7.00 1.81 -14.61
CA ILE A 96 -8.21 2.57 -14.32
C ILE A 96 -7.77 4.01 -14.09
N PRO A 97 -8.15 4.98 -14.93
CA PRO A 97 -7.77 6.36 -14.71
C PRO A 97 -8.51 6.95 -13.51
N THR A 98 -7.86 7.84 -12.78
CA THR A 98 -8.56 8.71 -11.83
C THR A 98 -9.47 9.68 -12.59
N ARG A 99 -10.49 10.24 -11.92
CA ARG A 99 -11.32 11.31 -12.52
C ARG A 99 -10.49 12.47 -13.08
N ARG A 100 -9.42 12.84 -12.38
CA ARG A 100 -8.54 13.94 -12.81
C ARG A 100 -7.73 13.57 -14.05
N GLU A 101 -7.25 12.34 -14.15
CA GLU A 101 -6.56 11.84 -15.34
C GLU A 101 -7.51 11.79 -16.53
N ALA A 102 -8.68 11.20 -16.36
CA ALA A 102 -9.70 11.14 -17.41
C ALA A 102 -10.07 12.52 -17.94
N GLU A 103 -10.28 13.51 -17.06
CA GLU A 103 -10.54 14.90 -17.45
C GLU A 103 -9.34 15.55 -18.17
N ARG A 104 -8.14 15.39 -17.62
CA ARG A 104 -6.90 15.98 -18.17
C ARG A 104 -6.57 15.44 -19.56
N GLU A 105 -6.77 14.15 -19.76
CA GLU A 105 -6.42 13.42 -20.97
C GLU A 105 -7.59 13.30 -21.95
N GLN A 106 -8.77 13.83 -21.58
CA GLN A 106 -10.00 13.81 -22.38
C GLN A 106 -10.40 12.38 -22.77
N LEU A 107 -10.24 11.45 -21.83
CA LEU A 107 -10.63 10.06 -22.03
C LEU A 107 -12.16 9.95 -22.16
N PRO A 108 -12.66 8.97 -22.94
CA PRO A 108 -14.10 8.77 -23.09
C PRO A 108 -14.77 8.27 -21.79
N GLU A 109 -13.99 7.61 -20.93
CA GLU A 109 -14.42 7.14 -19.62
C GLU A 109 -14.32 8.24 -18.56
N SER A 110 -15.13 8.14 -17.49
CA SER A 110 -15.21 9.19 -16.46
C SER A 110 -14.10 9.14 -15.40
N GLY A 111 -13.31 8.06 -15.41
CA GLY A 111 -12.36 7.76 -14.33
C GLY A 111 -13.04 7.45 -12.98
N MET A 112 -12.25 6.94 -12.04
CA MET A 112 -12.71 6.61 -10.69
C MET A 112 -12.12 7.60 -9.67
N ALA A 113 -12.83 7.87 -8.57
CA ALA A 113 -12.24 8.66 -7.50
C ALA A 113 -11.10 7.85 -6.85
N VAL A 114 -9.99 8.49 -6.47
CA VAL A 114 -8.80 7.79 -5.92
C VAL A 114 -9.18 6.85 -4.78
N ILE A 115 -10.01 7.31 -3.84
CA ILE A 115 -10.42 6.47 -2.70
C ILE A 115 -11.31 5.29 -3.13
N ASP A 116 -12.14 5.47 -4.16
CA ASP A 116 -12.97 4.41 -4.69
C ASP A 116 -12.11 3.37 -5.41
N GLN A 117 -11.02 3.79 -6.08
CA GLN A 117 -10.03 2.88 -6.68
C GLN A 117 -9.34 2.04 -5.62
N SER A 118 -8.81 2.67 -4.57
CA SER A 118 -8.13 1.94 -3.50
C SER A 118 -9.06 0.92 -2.83
N VAL A 119 -10.34 1.27 -2.62
CA VAL A 119 -11.34 0.31 -2.12
C VAL A 119 -11.65 -0.79 -3.12
N ALA A 120 -11.74 -0.49 -4.42
CA ALA A 120 -11.98 -1.47 -5.47
C ALA A 120 -10.82 -2.47 -5.58
N PHE A 121 -9.58 -1.98 -5.60
CA PHE A 121 -8.36 -2.78 -5.63
C PHE A 121 -8.23 -3.63 -4.36
N ALA A 122 -8.52 -3.06 -3.19
CA ALA A 122 -8.54 -3.81 -1.94
C ALA A 122 -9.63 -4.89 -1.91
N THR A 123 -10.76 -4.67 -2.58
CA THR A 123 -11.85 -5.65 -2.70
C THR A 123 -11.44 -6.82 -3.59
N ALA A 124 -10.77 -6.53 -4.70
CA ALA A 124 -10.24 -7.53 -5.62
C ALA A 124 -9.00 -8.28 -5.07
N SER A 125 -8.36 -7.75 -4.03
CA SER A 125 -7.11 -8.32 -3.48
C SER A 125 -7.35 -9.23 -2.28
N ALA A 126 -6.66 -10.37 -2.21
CA ALA A 126 -6.69 -11.25 -1.05
C ALA A 126 -5.95 -10.64 0.15
N GLY A 127 -4.88 -9.87 -0.09
CA GLY A 127 -4.08 -9.20 0.92
C GLY A 127 -3.98 -7.69 0.70
N ASN A 128 -3.91 -6.93 1.78
CA ASN A 128 -3.81 -5.47 1.77
C ASN A 128 -2.68 -5.01 2.70
N ALA A 129 -1.63 -4.40 2.15
CA ALA A 129 -0.46 -3.95 2.88
C ALA A 129 -0.36 -2.42 2.82
N PHE A 130 -0.17 -1.78 3.96
CA PHE A 130 0.02 -0.33 4.05
C PHE A 130 1.42 -0.01 4.55
N VAL A 131 2.18 0.79 3.81
CA VAL A 131 3.56 1.15 4.12
C VAL A 131 3.64 2.60 4.53
N PHE A 132 4.22 2.85 5.70
CA PHE A 132 4.43 4.17 6.26
C PHE A 132 5.92 4.40 6.51
N THR A 133 6.44 5.46 5.89
CA THR A 133 7.80 5.95 6.14
C THR A 133 7.76 7.36 6.71
N LYS A 134 8.86 7.77 7.33
CA LYS A 134 8.98 9.08 7.96
C LYS A 134 9.01 10.22 6.94
N ALA A 135 9.72 10.04 5.82
CA ALA A 135 9.92 11.08 4.83
C ALA A 135 8.92 10.99 3.66
N GLY A 136 8.13 9.92 3.58
CA GLY A 136 7.07 9.77 2.59
C GLY A 136 5.87 10.68 2.84
N LEU A 137 5.23 11.14 1.76
CA LEU A 137 3.93 11.80 1.84
C LEU A 137 2.85 10.74 2.03
N THR A 138 2.48 10.49 3.28
CA THR A 138 1.60 9.39 3.69
C THR A 138 0.13 9.78 3.81
N THR A 139 -0.28 10.99 3.42
CA THR A 139 -1.69 11.43 3.54
C THR A 139 -2.66 10.55 2.75
N GLY A 140 -2.25 10.06 1.57
CA GLY A 140 -3.01 9.07 0.80
C GLY A 140 -3.14 7.74 1.55
N ALA A 141 -1.99 7.11 1.85
CA ALA A 141 -1.93 5.84 2.59
C ALA A 141 -2.64 5.89 3.95
N GLY A 142 -2.59 7.01 4.66
CA GLY A 142 -3.29 7.22 5.92
C GLY A 142 -4.81 7.31 5.77
N ALA A 143 -5.29 7.97 4.71
CA ALA A 143 -6.72 7.99 4.39
C ALA A 143 -7.23 6.59 4.00
N GLU A 144 -6.43 5.84 3.24
CA GLU A 144 -6.71 4.46 2.83
C GLU A 144 -6.75 3.51 4.04
N ALA A 145 -5.77 3.63 4.94
CA ALA A 145 -5.69 2.84 6.17
C ALA A 145 -6.90 3.04 7.11
N GLY A 146 -7.64 4.15 6.99
CA GLY A 146 -8.93 4.32 7.67
C GLY A 146 -10.12 3.84 6.83
N ALA A 147 -10.18 4.23 5.56
CA ALA A 147 -11.34 3.99 4.69
C ALA A 147 -11.53 2.51 4.33
N ILE A 148 -10.45 1.79 4.08
CA ILE A 148 -10.49 0.40 3.61
C ILE A 148 -10.93 -0.55 4.74
N PRO A 149 -10.32 -0.54 5.95
CA PRO A 149 -10.83 -1.33 7.08
C PRO A 149 -12.29 -1.05 7.43
N GLU A 150 -12.71 0.22 7.35
CA GLU A 150 -14.11 0.60 7.57
C GLU A 150 -15.04 0.05 6.48
N HIS A 151 -14.63 0.07 5.21
CA HIS A 151 -15.39 -0.54 4.11
C HIS A 151 -15.67 -2.03 4.35
N PHE A 152 -14.67 -2.76 4.86
CA PHE A 152 -14.79 -4.17 5.23
C PHE A 152 -15.42 -4.41 6.60
N ARG A 153 -15.77 -3.34 7.33
CA ARG A 153 -16.38 -3.38 8.67
C ARG A 153 -15.54 -4.16 9.68
N LEU A 154 -14.21 -4.02 9.62
CA LEU A 154 -13.31 -4.86 10.43
C LEU A 154 -13.47 -4.64 11.94
N ARG A 155 -14.06 -3.52 12.39
CA ARG A 155 -14.31 -3.22 13.81
C ARG A 155 -15.36 -4.11 14.46
N ASP A 156 -16.28 -4.65 13.69
CA ASP A 156 -17.43 -5.41 14.19
C ASP A 156 -17.28 -6.89 13.81
N PRO A 157 -16.88 -7.76 14.76
CA PRO A 157 -16.68 -9.18 14.49
C PRO A 157 -17.89 -9.89 13.88
N GLU A 158 -19.11 -9.39 14.13
CA GLU A 158 -20.35 -10.00 13.66
C GLU A 158 -20.69 -9.60 12.23
N THR A 159 -20.22 -8.44 11.77
CA THR A 159 -20.55 -7.91 10.43
C THR A 159 -19.33 -7.69 9.52
N ARG A 160 -18.13 -8.04 10.00
CA ARG A 160 -16.89 -7.98 9.22
C ARG A 160 -17.02 -8.82 7.95
N ARG A 161 -16.51 -8.26 6.85
CA ARG A 161 -16.58 -8.85 5.50
C ARG A 161 -15.30 -9.57 5.09
N ARG A 162 -14.22 -9.37 5.85
CA ARG A 162 -12.89 -9.97 5.64
C ARG A 162 -12.27 -10.33 6.98
N ASP A 163 -11.24 -11.18 6.93
CA ASP A 163 -10.41 -11.48 8.09
C ASP A 163 -9.38 -10.35 8.28
N PRO A 164 -9.32 -9.68 9.45
CA PRO A 164 -8.34 -8.62 9.70
C PRO A 164 -6.89 -9.04 9.49
N ARG A 165 -6.59 -10.35 9.59
CA ARG A 165 -5.23 -10.87 9.38
C ARG A 165 -4.76 -10.75 7.93
N THR A 166 -5.65 -10.51 6.96
CA THR A 166 -5.27 -10.23 5.57
C THR A 166 -4.94 -8.75 5.33
N PHE A 167 -4.82 -7.96 6.40
CA PHE A 167 -4.42 -6.56 6.38
C PHE A 167 -3.20 -6.39 7.29
N CYS A 168 -2.20 -5.63 6.83
CA CYS A 168 -1.01 -5.39 7.64
C CYS A 168 -0.45 -3.98 7.41
N LEU A 169 -0.12 -3.32 8.52
CA LEU A 169 0.59 -2.06 8.57
C LEU A 169 2.08 -2.33 8.71
N PHE A 170 2.88 -1.72 7.84
CA PHE A 170 4.33 -1.75 7.86
C PHE A 170 4.83 -0.33 8.12
N ALA A 171 5.49 -0.10 9.24
CA ALA A 171 6.02 1.22 9.59
C ALA A 171 7.56 1.20 9.70
N GLU A 172 8.18 2.25 9.18
CA GLU A 172 9.62 2.46 9.30
C GLU A 172 10.02 2.59 10.78
N ALA A 173 11.08 1.88 11.16
CA ALA A 173 11.68 1.92 12.48
C ALA A 173 13.21 1.88 12.40
N THR A 174 13.88 2.29 13.47
CA THR A 174 15.30 2.00 13.66
C THR A 174 15.40 0.63 14.31
N LYS A 175 16.15 -0.28 13.71
CA LYS A 175 16.44 -1.59 14.28
C LYS A 175 17.73 -1.53 15.09
N THR A 176 17.65 -1.90 16.35
CA THR A 176 18.78 -2.06 17.26
C THR A 176 18.82 -3.49 17.80
N HIS A 177 19.95 -3.92 18.33
CA HIS A 177 20.06 -5.22 19.00
C HIS A 177 19.94 -5.03 20.51
N GLY A 178 18.85 -5.55 21.09
CA GLY A 178 18.69 -5.69 22.53
C GLY A 178 19.17 -7.05 23.03
N GLU A 179 19.12 -7.25 24.34
CA GLU A 179 19.57 -8.49 25.00
C GLU A 179 18.79 -9.75 24.54
N ASN A 180 17.55 -9.58 24.07
CA ASN A 180 16.64 -10.67 23.68
C ASN A 180 16.29 -10.69 22.18
N GLY A 181 17.07 -10.00 21.33
CA GLY A 181 16.84 -9.94 19.88
C GLY A 181 16.68 -8.52 19.34
N PRO A 182 16.17 -8.37 18.11
CA PRO A 182 15.99 -7.06 17.50
C PRO A 182 14.92 -6.24 18.24
N VAL A 183 15.22 -4.98 18.49
CA VAL A 183 14.31 -3.98 19.03
C VAL A 183 14.06 -2.94 17.94
N TYR A 184 12.79 -2.56 17.76
CA TYR A 184 12.38 -1.58 16.75
C TYR A 184 11.91 -0.31 17.44
N GLU A 185 12.57 0.81 17.13
CA GLU A 185 12.16 2.14 17.57
C GLU A 185 11.47 2.87 16.41
N PRO A 186 10.15 3.15 16.49
CA PRO A 186 9.40 3.73 15.38
C PRO A 186 10.01 5.06 14.89
N ARG A 187 10.17 5.21 13.56
CA ARG A 187 10.57 6.47 12.92
C ARG A 187 9.38 7.22 12.34
N PHE A 188 8.32 6.49 12.01
CA PHE A 188 6.98 7.00 11.76
C PHE A 188 6.11 6.82 13.02
N SER A 189 5.29 7.81 13.35
CA SER A 189 4.24 7.70 14.37
C SER A 189 3.09 8.63 14.00
N SER A 190 1.89 8.11 14.17
CA SER A 190 0.64 8.85 14.01
C SER A 190 -0.37 8.24 14.95
N ALA A 191 -0.97 9.03 15.84
CA ALA A 191 -1.90 8.52 16.85
C ALA A 191 -3.01 7.63 16.25
N SER A 192 -3.55 8.01 15.09
CA SER A 192 -4.59 7.21 14.44
C SER A 192 -4.08 5.91 13.82
N ILE A 193 -2.81 5.86 13.38
CA ILE A 193 -2.21 4.66 12.79
C ILE A 193 -1.71 3.71 13.88
N ASP A 194 -1.17 4.27 14.97
CA ASP A 194 -0.64 3.56 16.12
C ASP A 194 -1.76 2.83 16.91
N GLU A 195 -3.02 3.24 16.75
CA GLU A 195 -4.22 2.64 17.38
C GLU A 195 -5.01 1.72 16.42
N MET A 196 -4.50 1.40 15.22
CA MET A 196 -5.24 0.59 14.24
C MET A 196 -5.37 -0.89 14.64
N ASP A 197 -4.43 -1.42 15.43
CA ASP A 197 -4.55 -2.76 16.00
C ASP A 197 -5.70 -2.82 17.01
N ASP A 198 -5.81 -1.86 17.91
CA ASP A 198 -6.91 -1.74 18.86
C ASP A 198 -8.26 -1.47 18.16
N ALA A 199 -8.25 -0.66 17.09
CA ALA A 199 -9.48 -0.24 16.43
C ALA A 199 -10.06 -1.29 15.48
N TYR A 200 -9.23 -2.10 14.82
CA TYR A 200 -9.63 -2.96 13.70
C TYR A 200 -8.98 -4.36 13.73
N ASP A 201 -8.23 -4.72 14.79
CA ASP A 201 -7.44 -5.95 14.89
C ASP A 201 -6.39 -6.10 13.76
N LEU A 202 -5.90 -4.97 13.22
CA LEU A 202 -4.89 -5.01 12.16
C LEU A 202 -3.54 -5.45 12.71
N ARG A 203 -2.78 -6.16 11.88
CA ARG A 203 -1.39 -6.50 12.20
C ARG A 203 -0.50 -5.29 11.98
N PHE A 204 0.47 -5.13 12.87
CA PHE A 204 1.47 -4.08 12.79
C PHE A 204 2.87 -4.69 12.77
N ARG A 205 3.70 -4.27 11.81
CA ARG A 205 5.08 -4.73 11.63
C ARG A 205 6.00 -3.55 11.41
N TYR A 206 7.23 -3.69 11.88
CA TYR A 206 8.29 -2.70 11.69
C TYR A 206 9.32 -3.20 10.68
N PHE A 207 9.93 -2.26 9.95
CA PHE A 207 11.06 -2.52 9.07
C PHE A 207 12.08 -1.38 9.16
N ALA A 208 13.37 -1.70 9.05
CA ALA A 208 14.44 -0.69 9.09
C ALA A 208 14.95 -0.25 7.72
N ASP A 209 14.84 -1.13 6.74
CA ASP A 209 15.29 -0.88 5.38
C ASP A 209 14.40 -1.61 4.37
N ARG A 210 14.70 -1.38 3.09
CA ARG A 210 13.96 -1.95 1.96
C ARG A 210 13.99 -3.48 1.95
N GLU A 211 15.11 -4.09 2.32
CA GLU A 211 15.27 -5.53 2.29
C GLU A 211 14.39 -6.18 3.35
N GLU A 212 14.43 -5.63 4.57
CA GLU A 212 13.57 -6.07 5.65
C GLU A 212 12.09 -5.84 5.31
N LEU A 213 11.73 -4.75 4.61
CA LEU A 213 10.34 -4.57 4.16
C LEU A 213 9.88 -5.71 3.24
N VAL A 214 10.71 -6.13 2.26
CA VAL A 214 10.40 -7.26 1.37
C VAL A 214 10.23 -8.54 2.18
N GLU A 215 11.18 -8.87 3.06
CA GLU A 215 11.09 -10.07 3.93
C GLU A 215 9.79 -10.09 4.76
N ARG A 216 9.38 -8.93 5.29
CA ARG A 216 8.18 -8.80 6.12
C ARG A 216 6.90 -8.89 5.31
N LEU A 217 6.91 -8.40 4.06
CA LEU A 217 5.79 -8.54 3.13
C LEU A 217 5.63 -9.99 2.70
N VAL A 218 6.72 -10.67 2.33
CA VAL A 218 6.74 -12.10 1.98
C VAL A 218 6.17 -12.94 3.13
N ASP A 219 6.70 -12.78 4.34
CA ASP A 219 6.20 -13.51 5.52
C ASP A 219 4.71 -13.22 5.80
N PHE A 220 4.24 -11.99 5.56
CA PHE A 220 2.82 -11.66 5.69
C PHE A 220 1.97 -12.38 4.65
N VAL A 221 2.40 -12.38 3.39
CA VAL A 221 1.69 -13.02 2.28
C VAL A 221 1.61 -14.53 2.50
N GLU A 222 2.74 -15.19 2.79
CA GLU A 222 2.80 -16.64 2.99
C GLU A 222 2.08 -17.10 4.26
N SER A 223 2.13 -16.32 5.34
CA SER A 223 1.53 -16.71 6.61
C SER A 223 0.03 -16.45 6.68
N TYR A 224 -0.48 -15.45 5.96
CA TYR A 224 -1.85 -14.98 6.14
C TYR A 224 -2.62 -14.79 4.85
N VAL A 225 -2.01 -14.24 3.79
CA VAL A 225 -2.76 -13.97 2.57
C VAL A 225 -3.06 -15.26 1.82
N VAL A 226 -2.03 -15.99 1.38
CA VAL A 226 -2.19 -17.24 0.62
C VAL A 226 -3.00 -18.28 1.40
N PRO A 227 -2.77 -18.53 2.71
CA PRO A 227 -3.54 -19.54 3.44
C PRO A 227 -5.01 -19.17 3.69
N LEU A 228 -5.35 -17.87 3.64
CA LEU A 228 -6.70 -17.37 3.88
C LEU A 228 -7.41 -16.94 2.59
N ALA A 229 -6.69 -16.88 1.46
CA ALA A 229 -7.27 -16.73 0.13
C ALA A 229 -8.17 -17.95 -0.13
N ARG A 230 -9.46 -17.69 -0.27
CA ARG A 230 -10.50 -18.67 -0.58
C ARG A 230 -11.42 -18.11 -1.63
#